data_AF-A0A2V1GSI3-F1
#
_entry.id   AF-A0A2V1GSI3-F1
#
_cell.length_a   1.000
_cell.length_b   1.000
_cell.length_c   1.000
_cell.angle_alpha   90.00
_cell.angle_beta   90.00
_cell.angle_gamma   90.00
#
_symmetry.space_group_name_H-M   'P 1'
#
loop_
_entity.id
_entity.type
_entity.pdbx_description
1 polymer ?
#
loop_
_entity_poly.entity_id
_entity_poly.type
_entity_poly.pdbx_seq_one_letter_code
_entity_poly.pdbx_strand_id
1 'polypeptide(L)'
;MLPDFVGKRLLKISLRALHLVGLAGFAGGIMLGVLPSELKLWWHLLLVSGIGLIILDVLSNLIWLIQLRGILIVAKLMVLGGVWWWPDYAPTIVIILILLSAVVAHAPSGLRYWSVVHRKKMKTIGDIKG
;
A
#
# COMPACT_ATOMS: atom_id res chain seq x y z
N MET A 1 -11.65 12.31 -12.82
CA MET A 1 -10.36 12.19 -12.10
C MET A 1 -10.26 13.35 -11.12
N LEU A 2 -9.98 13.09 -9.85
CA LEU A 2 -9.81 14.16 -8.84
C LEU A 2 -8.68 15.11 -9.25
N PRO A 3 -8.95 16.43 -9.42
CA PRO A 3 -7.92 17.43 -9.72
C PRO A 3 -6.81 17.43 -8.67
N ASP A 4 -5.59 17.80 -9.06
CA ASP A 4 -4.50 17.98 -8.11
C ASP A 4 -4.61 19.34 -7.43
N PHE A 5 -4.82 19.34 -6.11
CA PHE A 5 -4.89 20.54 -5.26
C PHE A 5 -4.23 20.28 -3.90
N VAL A 6 -3.96 21.36 -3.14
CA VAL A 6 -3.23 21.31 -1.86
C VAL A 6 -3.89 20.35 -0.86
N GLY A 7 -5.22 20.39 -0.74
CA GLY A 7 -5.97 19.50 0.15
C GLY A 7 -5.79 18.01 -0.18
N LYS A 8 -5.78 17.63 -1.46
CA LYS A 8 -5.49 16.26 -1.90
C LYS A 8 -4.08 15.82 -1.51
N ARG A 9 -3.08 16.70 -1.70
CA ARG A 9 -1.70 16.44 -1.31
C ARG A 9 -1.57 16.26 0.20
N LEU A 10 -2.18 17.15 0.99
CA LEU A 10 -2.15 17.09 2.44
C LEU A 10 -2.81 15.81 2.95
N LEU A 11 -4.01 15.49 2.47
CA LEU A 11 -4.72 14.27 2.83
C LEU A 11 -3.89 13.02 2.54
N LYS A 12 -3.21 12.97 1.38
CA LYS A 12 -2.33 11.86 1.02
C LYS A 12 -1.12 11.73 1.94
N ILE A 13 -0.54 12.85 2.38
CA ILE A 13 0.56 12.86 3.35
C ILE A 13 0.06 12.37 4.72
N SER A 14 -1.07 12.91 5.20
CA SER A 14 -1.67 12.51 6.47
C SER A 14 -2.00 11.01 6.51
N LEU A 15 -2.63 10.49 5.46
CA LEU A 15 -2.92 9.06 5.36
C LEU A 15 -1.66 8.21 5.36
N ARG A 16 -0.57 8.63 4.68
CA ARG A 16 0.71 7.92 4.74
C ARG A 16 1.33 7.94 6.13
N ALA A 17 1.28 9.07 6.82
CA ALA A 17 1.79 9.18 8.18
C ALA A 17 1.02 8.26 9.13
N LEU A 18 -0.33 8.30 9.09
CA LEU A 18 -1.17 7.39 9.87
C LEU A 18 -0.92 5.92 9.52
N HIS A 19 -0.71 5.61 8.24
CA HIS A 19 -0.37 4.26 7.79
C HIS A 19 0.96 3.76 8.34
N LEU A 20 1.98 4.61 8.39
CA LEU A 20 3.28 4.28 9.00
C LEU A 20 3.16 4.07 10.51
N VAL A 21 2.36 4.89 11.20
CA VAL A 21 2.08 4.73 12.63
C VAL A 21 1.35 3.40 12.90
N GLY A 22 0.31 3.10 12.12
CA GLY A 22 -0.40 1.82 12.20
C GLY A 22 0.52 0.63 11.91
N LEU A 23 1.39 0.73 10.91
CA LEU A 23 2.37 -0.30 10.57
C LEU A 23 3.37 -0.52 11.70
N ALA A 24 3.92 0.55 12.28
CA ALA A 24 4.90 0.46 13.36
C ALA A 24 4.29 -0.18 14.61
N GLY A 25 3.09 0.26 15.02
CA GLY A 25 2.38 -0.32 16.16
C GLY A 25 1.99 -1.78 15.94
N PHE A 26 1.47 -2.11 14.76
CA PHE A 26 1.09 -3.49 14.42
C PHE A 26 2.32 -4.41 14.33
N ALA A 27 3.36 -3.98 13.62
CA ALA A 27 4.58 -4.76 13.48
C ALA A 27 5.29 -4.96 14.83
N GLY A 28 5.43 -3.89 15.62
CA GLY A 28 6.02 -3.96 16.96
C GLY A 28 5.24 -4.90 17.87
N GLY A 29 3.91 -4.82 17.87
CA GLY A 29 3.09 -5.71 18.65
C GLY A 29 3.17 -7.19 18.23
N ILE A 30 3.24 -7.48 16.93
CA ILE A 30 3.50 -8.85 16.43
C ILE A 30 4.88 -9.35 16.87
N MET A 31 5.92 -8.52 16.78
CA MET A 31 7.29 -8.89 17.18
C MET A 31 7.42 -9.16 18.69
N LEU A 32 6.65 -8.43 19.50
CA LEU A 32 6.66 -8.56 20.96
C LEU A 32 5.67 -9.62 21.47
N GLY A 33 4.94 -10.31 20.58
CA GLY A 33 3.96 -11.33 20.97
C GLY A 33 2.75 -10.75 21.71
N VAL A 34 2.39 -9.49 21.46
CA VAL A 34 1.22 -8.83 22.06
C VAL A 34 -0.05 -9.54 21.64
N LEU A 35 -1.01 -9.66 22.57
CA LEU A 35 -2.28 -10.33 22.30
C LEU A 35 -3.04 -9.66 21.14
N PRO A 36 -3.71 -10.43 20.26
CA PRO A 36 -4.48 -9.88 19.14
C PRO A 36 -5.56 -8.87 19.56
N SER A 37 -6.09 -8.99 20.78
CA SER A 37 -7.08 -8.05 21.35
C SER A 37 -6.54 -6.62 21.47
N GLU A 38 -5.25 -6.48 21.75
CA GLU A 38 -4.58 -5.18 21.94
C GLU A 38 -4.05 -4.60 20.62
N LEU A 39 -3.89 -5.44 19.59
CA LEU A 39 -3.47 -5.02 18.25
C LEU A 39 -4.58 -4.36 17.43
N LYS A 40 -5.84 -4.42 17.90
CA LYS A 40 -7.00 -3.94 17.14
C LYS A 40 -6.83 -2.50 16.67
N LEU A 41 -6.44 -1.57 17.55
CA LEU A 41 -6.28 -0.16 17.17
C LEU A 41 -5.28 0.01 16.01
N TRP A 42 -4.10 -0.61 16.14
CA TRP A 42 -3.03 -0.53 15.15
C TRP A 42 -3.41 -1.18 13.83
N TRP A 43 -4.10 -2.33 13.89
CA TRP A 43 -4.63 -3.03 12.73
C TRP A 43 -5.66 -2.18 11.97
N HIS A 44 -6.62 -1.58 12.66
CA HIS A 44 -7.62 -0.71 12.05
C HIS A 44 -6.96 0.54 11.46
N LEU A 45 -6.02 1.16 12.18
CA LEU A 45 -5.30 2.32 11.69
C LEU A 45 -4.51 2.00 10.41
N LEU A 46 -3.80 0.87 10.40
CA LEU A 46 -3.05 0.38 9.24
C LEU A 46 -3.96 0.15 8.03
N LEU A 47 -5.08 -0.56 8.23
CA LEU A 47 -6.02 -0.90 7.16
C LEU A 47 -6.78 0.31 6.64
N VAL A 48 -7.40 1.11 7.52
CA VAL A 48 -8.23 2.25 7.12
C VAL A 48 -7.41 3.29 6.37
N SER A 49 -6.21 3.62 6.88
CA SER A 49 -5.31 4.54 6.19
C SER A 49 -4.82 3.98 4.85
N GLY A 50 -4.53 2.68 4.77
CA GLY A 50 -4.12 1.99 3.54
C GLY A 50 -5.22 1.98 2.48
N ILE A 51 -6.45 1.65 2.87
CA ILE A 51 -7.64 1.70 2.00
C ILE A 51 -7.88 3.14 1.51
N GLY A 52 -7.78 4.13 2.41
CA GLY A 52 -7.88 5.54 2.04
C GLY A 52 -6.86 5.95 0.97
N LEU A 53 -5.62 5.48 1.06
CA LEU A 53 -4.59 5.72 0.04
C LEU A 53 -4.95 5.08 -1.31
N ILE A 54 -5.48 3.85 -1.30
CA ILE A 54 -5.91 3.15 -2.52
C ILE A 54 -7.08 3.90 -3.17
N ILE A 55 -8.10 4.26 -2.40
CA ILE A 55 -9.26 5.02 -2.89
C ILE A 55 -8.80 6.34 -3.54
N LEU A 56 -7.94 7.10 -2.85
CA LEU A 56 -7.41 8.34 -3.42
C LEU A 56 -6.61 8.12 -4.70
N ASP A 57 -5.79 7.06 -4.78
CA ASP A 57 -5.03 6.75 -5.98
C ASP A 57 -5.94 6.34 -7.15
N VAL A 58 -6.95 5.50 -6.91
CA VAL A 58 -7.93 5.06 -7.93
C VAL A 58 -8.77 6.24 -8.43
N LEU A 59 -9.31 7.07 -7.53
CA LEU A 59 -10.10 8.26 -7.89
C LEU A 59 -9.26 9.32 -8.63
N SER A 60 -7.94 9.33 -8.40
CA SER A 60 -7.01 10.19 -9.11
C SER A 60 -6.70 9.68 -10.51
N ASN A 61 -6.51 8.37 -10.68
CA ASN A 61 -6.17 7.76 -11.95
C ASN A 61 -6.57 6.29 -12.02
N LEU A 62 -7.59 5.96 -12.82
CA LEU A 62 -8.08 4.59 -12.98
C LEU A 62 -7.02 3.64 -13.60
N ILE A 63 -6.06 4.15 -14.38
CA ILE A 63 -4.95 3.35 -14.94
C ILE A 63 -4.07 2.77 -13.84
N TRP A 64 -4.10 3.37 -12.65
CA TRP A 64 -3.35 2.87 -11.50
C TRP A 64 -3.62 1.38 -11.23
N LEU A 65 -4.84 0.89 -11.49
CA LEU A 65 -5.21 -0.52 -11.29
C LEU A 65 -4.42 -1.49 -12.18
N ILE A 66 -3.99 -1.04 -13.36
CA ILE A 66 -3.22 -1.86 -14.32
C ILE A 66 -1.71 -1.53 -14.32
N GLN A 67 -1.30 -0.54 -13.52
CA GLN A 67 0.12 -0.22 -13.30
C GLN A 67 0.73 -1.17 -12.28
N LEU A 68 2.02 -1.46 -12.44
CA LEU A 68 2.77 -2.30 -11.50
C LEU A 68 2.65 -1.79 -10.05
N ARG A 69 2.61 -0.47 -9.84
CA ARG A 69 2.43 0.12 -8.50
C ARG A 69 1.12 -0.30 -7.83
N GLY A 70 0.01 -0.41 -8.58
CA GLY A 70 -1.28 -0.82 -8.02
C GLY A 70 -1.28 -2.32 -7.71
N ILE A 71 -0.73 -3.12 -8.61
CA ILE A 71 -0.61 -4.58 -8.44
C ILE A 71 0.26 -4.92 -7.22
N LEU A 72 1.38 -4.22 -7.02
CA LEU A 72 2.24 -4.40 -5.84
C LEU A 72 1.53 -4.07 -4.52
N ILE A 73 0.59 -3.11 -4.54
CA ILE A 73 -0.19 -2.78 -3.35
C ILE A 73 -1.22 -3.87 -3.05
N VAL A 74 -1.87 -4.44 -4.07
CA VAL A 74 -2.75 -5.61 -3.90
C VAL A 74 -1.97 -6.81 -3.36
N ALA A 75 -0.79 -7.09 -3.91
CA ALA A 75 0.09 -8.14 -3.41
C ALA A 75 0.48 -7.91 -1.94
N LYS A 76 0.79 -6.67 -1.56
CA LYS A 76 1.08 -6.29 -0.17
C LYS A 76 -0.10 -6.57 0.76
N LEU A 77 -1.33 -6.33 0.33
CA LEU A 77 -2.54 -6.64 1.12
C LEU A 77 -2.72 -8.16 1.32
N MET A 78 -2.42 -8.96 0.30
CA MET A 78 -2.45 -10.42 0.42
C MET A 78 -1.43 -10.92 1.47
N VAL A 79 -0.20 -10.39 1.43
CA VAL A 79 0.83 -10.72 2.43
C VAL A 79 0.38 -10.32 3.84
N LEU A 80 -0.19 -9.12 4.00
CA LEU A 80 -0.71 -8.66 5.30
C LEU A 80 -1.84 -9.56 5.82
N GLY A 81 -2.74 -10.03 4.94
CA GLY A 81 -3.79 -10.99 5.30
C GLY A 81 -3.23 -12.33 5.80
N GLY A 82 -2.06 -12.74 5.29
CA GLY A 82 -1.35 -13.94 5.70
C GLY A 82 -1.07 -14.04 7.20
N VAL A 83 -0.94 -12.90 7.91
CA VAL A 83 -0.74 -12.88 9.37
C VAL A 83 -1.83 -13.63 10.13
N TRP A 84 -3.08 -13.60 9.64
CA TRP A 84 -4.20 -14.28 10.28
C TRP A 84 -4.32 -15.76 9.90
N TRP A 85 -3.87 -16.13 8.70
CA TRP A 85 -3.87 -17.52 8.25
C TRP A 85 -2.70 -18.34 8.82
N TRP A 86 -1.57 -17.68 9.09
CA TRP A 86 -0.35 -18.30 9.59
C TRP A 86 0.20 -17.55 10.79
N PRO A 87 -0.47 -17.61 11.96
CA PRO A 87 -0.08 -16.85 13.15
C PRO A 87 1.33 -17.20 13.64
N ASP A 88 1.76 -18.47 13.51
CA ASP A 88 3.10 -18.92 13.89
C ASP A 88 4.21 -18.25 13.06
N TYR A 89 3.88 -17.81 11.84
CA TYR A 89 4.79 -17.13 10.93
C TYR A 89 4.54 -15.62 10.86
N ALA A 90 3.64 -15.08 11.70
CA ALA A 90 3.27 -13.66 11.67
C ALA A 90 4.48 -12.71 11.75
N PRO A 91 5.51 -12.94 12.60
CA PRO A 91 6.69 -12.10 12.60
C PRO A 91 7.42 -12.11 11.25
N THR A 92 7.67 -13.29 10.69
CA THR A 92 8.34 -13.44 9.39
C THR A 92 7.55 -12.74 8.27
N ILE A 93 6.22 -12.89 8.27
CA ILE A 93 5.33 -12.25 7.30
C ILE A 93 5.43 -10.72 7.39
N VAL A 94 5.43 -10.16 8.61
CA VAL A 94 5.58 -8.72 8.83
C VAL A 94 6.94 -8.21 8.38
N ILE A 95 8.03 -8.95 8.62
CA ILE A 95 9.37 -8.57 8.14
C ILE A 95 9.40 -8.53 6.61
N ILE A 96 8.88 -9.56 5.95
CA ILE A 96 8.76 -9.61 4.49
C ILE A 96 7.92 -8.42 3.98
N LEU A 97 6.81 -8.10 4.64
CA LEU A 97 5.96 -6.97 4.30
C LEU A 97 6.72 -5.63 4.36
N ILE A 98 7.55 -5.43 5.39
CA ILE A 98 8.36 -4.21 5.56
C ILE A 98 9.43 -4.13 4.47
N LEU A 99 10.17 -5.23 4.23
CA LEU A 99 11.20 -5.29 3.20
C LEU A 99 10.62 -5.01 1.81
N LEU A 100 9.51 -5.67 1.46
CA LEU A 100 8.80 -5.44 0.21
C LEU A 100 8.37 -3.96 0.09
N SER A 101 7.86 -3.38 1.18
CA SER A 101 7.45 -1.97 1.21
C SER A 101 8.62 -1.03 0.92
N ALA A 102 9.79 -1.28 1.50
CA ALA A 102 10.99 -0.48 1.29
C ALA A 102 11.48 -0.58 -0.17
N VAL A 103 11.56 -1.80 -0.72
CA VAL A 103 11.95 -2.03 -2.11
C VAL A 103 11.01 -1.29 -3.07
N VAL A 104 9.70 -1.39 -2.87
CA VAL A 104 8.70 -0.72 -3.71
C VAL A 104 8.77 0.80 -3.56
N ALA A 105 9.06 1.33 -2.37
CA ALA A 105 9.22 2.77 -2.15
C ALA A 105 10.42 3.36 -2.91
N HIS A 106 11.51 2.60 -3.02
CA HIS A 106 12.72 2.98 -3.76
C HIS A 106 12.70 2.57 -5.25
N ALA A 107 11.64 1.90 -5.71
CA ALA A 107 11.54 1.46 -7.09
C ALA A 107 11.57 2.65 -8.09
N PRO A 108 12.36 2.56 -9.18
CA PRO A 108 12.49 3.63 -10.15
C PRO A 108 11.15 3.98 -10.78
N SER A 109 10.97 5.27 -11.12
CA SER A 109 9.70 5.78 -11.65
C SER A 109 9.26 5.09 -12.94
N GLY A 110 10.20 4.56 -13.74
CA GLY A 110 9.92 3.75 -14.92
C GLY A 110 9.12 2.48 -14.61
N LEU A 111 9.47 1.77 -13.53
CA LEU A 111 8.79 0.53 -13.13
C LEU A 111 7.40 0.80 -12.55
N ARG A 112 7.26 1.87 -11.75
CA ARG A 112 5.98 2.22 -11.09
C ARG A 112 4.85 2.55 -12.06
N TYR A 113 5.16 3.18 -13.20
CA TYR A 113 4.19 3.55 -14.23
C TYR A 113 4.12 2.54 -15.38
N TRP A 114 4.80 1.39 -15.26
CA TRP A 114 4.72 0.33 -16.26
C TRP A 114 3.39 -0.38 -16.14
N SER A 115 2.67 -0.50 -17.27
CA SER A 115 1.43 -1.25 -17.34
C SER A 115 1.72 -2.71 -17.64
N VAL A 116 1.22 -3.62 -16.81
CA VAL A 116 1.38 -5.06 -17.02
C VAL A 116 0.60 -5.53 -18.25
N VAL A 117 -0.57 -4.94 -18.49
CA VAL A 117 -1.44 -5.30 -19.60
C VAL A 117 -0.87 -4.84 -20.94
N HIS A 118 -0.38 -3.60 -21.03
CA HIS A 118 0.06 -3.01 -22.30
C HIS A 118 1.57 -3.10 -22.52
N ARG A 119 2.32 -3.61 -21.54
CA ARG A 119 3.78 -3.74 -21.51
C ARG A 119 4.57 -2.46 -21.82
N LYS A 120 3.93 -1.30 -21.65
CA LYS A 120 4.51 0.03 -21.86
C LYS A 120 4.30 0.92 -20.64
N LYS A 121 5.12 1.98 -20.56
CA LYS A 121 4.97 3.01 -19.54
C LYS A 121 3.73 3.85 -19.87
N MET A 122 2.76 3.88 -18.96
CA MET A 122 1.54 4.67 -19.12
C MET A 122 1.34 5.55 -17.90
N LYS A 123 1.26 6.85 -18.12
CA LYS A 123 0.89 7.83 -17.11
C LYS A 123 -0.58 8.23 -17.22
N THR A 124 -1.13 8.26 -18.44
CA THR A 124 -2.49 8.75 -18.71
C THR A 124 -3.23 7.89 -19.74
N ILE A 125 -4.55 8.09 -19.87
CA ILE A 125 -5.42 7.32 -20.79
C ILE A 125 -5.04 7.59 -22.26
N GLY A 126 -4.49 8.78 -22.56
CA GLY A 126 -3.98 9.11 -23.88
C GLY A 126 -2.85 8.17 -24.35
N ASP A 127 -2.10 7.59 -23.42
CA ASP A 127 -0.97 6.70 -23.73
C ASP A 127 -1.43 5.34 -24.29
N ILE A 128 -2.73 5.02 -24.24
CA ILE A 128 -3.29 3.76 -24.77
C ILE A 128 -3.20 3.71 -26.30
N LYS A 129 -3.42 4.85 -26.99
CA LYS A 129 -3.53 4.93 -28.46
C LYS A 129 -2.21 4.99 -29.23
N GLY A 130 -1.07 4.93 -28.53
CA GLY A 130 0.27 4.84 -29.13
C GLY A 130 0.72 3.42 -29.38
#